data_AF-A0A6A6TBN5-F1
#
_entry.id   AF-A0A6A6TBN5-F1
#
_cell.length_a   1.000
_cell.length_b   1.000
_cell.length_c   1.000
_cell.angle_alpha   90.00
_cell.angle_beta   90.00
_cell.angle_gamma   90.00
#
_symmetry.space_group_name_H-M   'P 1'
#
loop_
_entity.id
_entity.type
_entity.pdbx_description
1 polymer ?
#
loop_
_entity_poly.entity_id
_entity_poly.type
_entity_poly.pdbx_seq_one_letter_code
_entity_poly.pdbx_strand_id
1 'polypeptide(L)' 'MCKRVPCPSCKGQTWWGCGKHVPSVMDSIPADKWCTCDPKVEREGHTYPPMQTNTS' A
#
# COMPACT_ATOMS: atom_id res chain seq x y z
N MET A 1 10.71 4.41 8.28
CA MET A 1 9.32 4.39 8.78
C MET A 1 8.40 4.21 7.58
N CYS A 2 7.41 3.31 7.67
CA CYS A 2 6.41 3.21 6.60
C CYS A 2 5.40 4.35 6.73
N LYS A 3 4.90 4.85 5.61
CA LYS A 3 3.88 5.91 5.58
C LYS A 3 2.86 5.65 4.48
N ARG A 4 1.64 6.16 4.68
CA ARG A 4 0.61 6.19 3.63
C ARG A 4 0.94 7.25 2.59
N VAL A 5 0.74 6.93 1.33
CA VAL A 5 1.04 7.78 0.18
C VAL A 5 0.07 7.47 -0.96
N PRO A 6 -0.31 8.45 -1.79
CA PRO A 6 -1.17 8.19 -2.95
C PRO A 6 -0.39 7.49 -4.07
N CYS A 7 -0.99 6.47 -4.68
CA CYS A 7 -0.46 5.82 -5.87
C CYS A 7 -0.52 6.80 -7.06
N PRO A 8 0.59 7.03 -7.80
CA PRO A 8 0.57 7.94 -8.93
C PRO A 8 -0.29 7.44 -10.09
N SER A 9 -0.38 6.11 -10.26
CA SER A 9 -1.05 5.43 -11.37
C SER A 9 -2.56 5.33 -11.19
N CYS A 10 -3.04 4.80 -10.07
CA CYS A 10 -4.48 4.59 -9.83
C CYS A 10 -5.11 5.61 -8.87
N LYS A 11 -4.32 6.52 -8.28
CA LYS A 11 -4.75 7.51 -7.26
C LYS A 11 -5.29 6.92 -5.94
N GLY A 12 -5.35 5.60 -5.79
CA GLY A 12 -5.66 4.95 -4.52
C GLY A 12 -4.54 5.09 -3.48
N GLN A 13 -4.88 4.92 -2.21
CA GLN A 13 -3.93 4.97 -1.11
C GLN A 13 -3.07 3.71 -1.07
N THR A 14 -1.76 3.89 -1.01
CA THR A 14 -0.81 2.80 -0.79
C THR A 14 0.20 3.20 0.29
N TRP A 15 1.22 2.39 0.48
CA TRP A 15 2.27 2.59 1.46
C TRP A 15 3.63 2.73 0.79
N TRP A 16 4.54 3.41 1.49
CA TRP A 16 5.96 3.50 1.12
C TRP A 16 6.80 3.24 2.37
N GLY A 17 7.90 2.49 2.23
CA GLY A 17 8.84 2.21 3.31
C GLY A 17 9.42 0.81 3.25
N CYS A 18 9.87 0.28 4.39
CA CYS A 18 10.56 -1.02 4.46
C CYS A 18 9.63 -2.25 4.41
N GLY A 19 8.31 -2.06 4.33
CA GLY A 19 7.34 -3.17 4.20
C GLY A 19 7.07 -3.98 5.47
N LYS A 20 7.72 -3.67 6.60
CA LYS A 20 7.46 -4.30 7.91
C LYS A 20 6.26 -3.71 8.66
N HIS A 21 5.85 -2.49 8.32
CA HIS A 21 4.76 -1.78 9.02
C HIS A 21 3.54 -1.53 8.11
N VAL A 22 3.34 -2.38 7.10
CA VAL A 22 2.22 -2.24 6.15
C VAL A 22 0.86 -2.35 6.85
N PRO A 23 0.61 -3.36 7.71
CA PRO A 23 -0.68 -3.47 8.41
C PRO A 23 -1.01 -2.20 9.19
N SER A 24 -0.08 -1.72 10.02
CA SER A 24 -0.24 -0.49 10.80
C SER A 24 -0.54 0.77 9.96
N VAL A 25 -0.06 0.84 8.72
CA VAL A 25 -0.31 1.98 7.82
C VAL A 25 -1.63 1.82 7.07
N MET A 26 -1.89 0.64 6.52
CA MET A 26 -2.99 0.38 5.61
C MET A 26 -4.30 0.03 6.32
N ASP A 27 -4.26 -0.67 7.46
CA ASP A 27 -5.47 -1.11 8.19
C ASP A 27 -6.29 0.06 8.72
N SER A 28 -5.66 1.23 8.91
CA SER A 28 -6.36 2.46 9.27
C SER A 28 -7.17 3.09 8.12
N ILE A 29 -7.01 2.57 6.90
CA ILE A 29 -7.61 3.09 5.68
C ILE A 29 -8.67 2.08 5.21
N PRO A 30 -9.90 2.52 4.92
CA PRO A 30 -10.90 1.66 4.28
C PRO A 30 -10.38 1.01 2.99
N ALA A 31 -10.66 -0.28 2.79
CA ALA A 31 -10.13 -1.05 1.66
C ALA A 31 -10.56 -0.52 0.28
N ASP A 32 -11.72 0.14 0.19
CA ASP A 32 -12.22 0.82 -1.03
C ASP A 32 -11.35 2.01 -1.44
N LYS A 33 -10.54 2.54 -0.52
CA LYS A 33 -9.59 3.63 -0.76
C LYS A 33 -8.19 3.12 -1.09
N TRP A 34 -7.94 1.81 -1.05
CA TRP A 34 -6.62 1.26 -1.31
C TRP A 34 -6.28 1.29 -2.80
N CYS A 35 -4.97 1.31 -3.09
CA CYS A 35 -4.45 1.11 -4.43
C CYS A 35 -4.87 -0.27 -4.96
N THR A 36 -5.37 -0.31 -6.19
CA THR A 36 -5.86 -1.54 -6.84
C THR A 36 -4.85 -2.16 -7.80
N CYS A 37 -3.64 -1.57 -7.91
CA CYS A 37 -2.58 -2.08 -8.77
C CYS A 37 -2.09 -3.45 -8.32
N ASP A 38 -1.58 -4.22 -9.28
CA ASP A 38 -0.91 -5.51 -9.05
C ASP A 38 0.61 -5.39 -9.34
N PRO A 39 1.46 -6.25 -8.75
CA PRO A 39 1.12 -7.33 -7.83
C PRO A 39 0.86 -6.83 -6.41
N LYS A 40 -0.19 -7.33 -5.77
CA LYS A 40 -0.41 -7.15 -4.33
C LYS A 40 0.64 -7.93 -3.53
N VAL A 41 0.90 -7.48 -2.30
CA VAL A 41 1.86 -8.14 -1.40
C VAL A 41 1.12 -8.81 -0.24
N GLU A 42 1.52 -10.02 0.11
CA GLU A 42 1.00 -10.68 1.31
C GLU A 42 1.86 -10.34 2.53
N ARG A 43 1.24 -9.96 3.65
CA ARG A 43 1.88 -9.74 4.95
C ARG A 43 0.98 -10.30 6.03
N GLU A 44 1.51 -11.16 6.88
CA GLU A 44 0.78 -11.73 8.03
C GLU A 44 -0.54 -12.40 7.62
N GLY A 45 -0.59 -13.01 6.43
CA GLY A 45 -1.80 -13.64 5.87
C GLY A 45 -2.82 -12.67 5.29
N HIS A 46 -2.55 -11.36 5.27
CA HIS A 46 -3.39 -10.34 4.65
C HIS A 46 -2.76 -9.82 3.34
N THR A 47 -3.60 -9.55 2.35
CA THR A 47 -3.17 -9.00 1.06
C THR A 47 -3.27 -7.48 1.06
N TYR A 48 -2.14 -6.81 0.81
CA TYR A 48 -2.01 -5.36 0.78
C TYR A 48 -1.63 -4.85 -0.62
N PRO A 49 -1.93 -3.58 -0.95
CA PRO A 49 -1.49 -2.99 -2.20
C PRO A 49 0.04 -3.01 -2.36
N PRO A 50 0.56 -2.96 -3.61
CA PRO A 50 1.98 -2.83 -3.88
C PRO A 50 2.53 -1.55 -3.25
N MET A 51 3.77 -1.61 -2.77
CA MET A 51 4.49 -0.41 -2.35
C MET A 51 4.50 0.61 -3.50
N GLN A 52 4.35 1.91 -3.18
CA GLN A 52 4.62 2.93 -4.17
C GLN A 52 6.11 2.88 -4.55
N THR A 53 6.43 2.33 -5.70
CA THR A 53 7.70 2.60 -6.38
C THR A 53 7.50 3.85 -7.21
N ASN A 54 8.48 4.75 -7.20
CA ASN A 54 8.47 5.91 -8.09
C ASN A 54 8.81 5.42 -9.50
N THR A 55 7.93 4.61 -10.08
CA THR A 55 8.07 4.18 -11.46
C THR A 55 7.54 5.33 -12.31
N SER A 56 8.46 6.22 -12.69
CA SER A 56 8.30 7.09 -13.87
C SER A 56 8.28 6.25 -15.13
#